data_AF-A0A3C1Y1S0-F1
#
_entry.id   AF-A0A3C1Y1S0-F1
#
_cell.length_a   1.000
_cell.length_b   1.000
_cell.length_c   1.000
_cell.angle_alpha   90.00
_cell.angle_beta   90.00
_cell.angle_gamma   90.00
#
_symmetry.space_group_name_H-M   'P 1'
#
loop_
_entity.id
_entity.type
_entity.pdbx_description
1 polymer ?
#
loop_
_entity_poly.entity_id
_entity_poly.type
_entity_poly.pdbx_seq_one_letter_code
_entity_poly.pdbx_strand_id
1 'polypeptide(L)'
;MKLSIDHIVIAAADLASGTEYVAGLLGIAPQGGGAHPRMGTHNRVLGMADGVYLEVIAIDPDAPAPDRPRWFGLDQGDVRARIEHGPFLAHWAARVEAPLDL
;
A
#
# COMPACT_ATOMS: atom_id res chain seq x y z
N MET A 1 -2.80 -17.90 -19.17
CA MET A 1 -2.60 -17.10 -17.95
C MET A 1 -3.04 -15.68 -18.22
N LYS A 2 -4.16 -15.24 -17.64
CA LYS A 2 -4.57 -13.84 -17.72
C LYS A 2 -3.97 -13.07 -16.54
N LEU A 3 -3.22 -12.01 -16.84
CA LEU A 3 -2.75 -11.04 -15.84
C LEU A 3 -3.81 -9.95 -15.70
N SER A 4 -4.13 -9.57 -14.47
CA SER A 4 -4.99 -8.42 -14.19
C SER A 4 -4.42 -7.59 -13.05
N ILE A 5 -4.67 -6.29 -13.08
CA ILE A 5 -4.31 -5.41 -11.96
C ILE A 5 -5.09 -5.88 -10.73
N ASP A 6 -4.40 -6.02 -9.62
CA ASP A 6 -5.01 -6.33 -8.33
C ASP A 6 -5.23 -5.05 -7.51
N HIS A 7 -4.17 -4.26 -7.35
CA HIS A 7 -4.26 -2.98 -6.64
C HIS A 7 -3.14 -2.02 -7.04
N ILE A 8 -3.36 -0.75 -6.70
CA ILE A 8 -2.35 0.31 -6.73
C ILE A 8 -1.98 0.71 -5.31
N VAL A 9 -0.74 1.13 -5.10
CA VAL A 9 -0.18 1.37 -3.77
C VAL A 9 0.25 2.82 -3.62
N ILE A 10 -0.35 3.51 -2.66
CA ILE A 10 0.07 4.83 -2.19
C ILE A 10 0.95 4.63 -0.94
N ALA A 11 2.22 4.99 -1.03
CA ALA A 11 3.09 5.03 0.14
C ALA A 11 2.91 6.36 0.87
N ALA A 12 2.84 6.31 2.20
CA ALA A 12 2.68 7.47 3.07
C ALA A 12 3.56 7.37 4.31
N ALA A 13 3.76 8.51 4.99
CA ALA A 13 4.49 8.55 6.26
C ALA A 13 3.73 7.83 7.37
N ASP A 14 2.40 7.98 7.34
CA ASP A 14 1.44 7.35 8.25
C ASP A 14 0.09 7.17 7.53
N LEU A 15 -0.82 6.40 8.13
CA LEU A 15 -2.14 6.17 7.54
C LEU A 15 -3.02 7.43 7.51
N ALA A 16 -2.82 8.39 8.43
CA ALA A 16 -3.65 9.58 8.49
C ALA A 16 -3.39 10.48 7.28
N SER A 17 -2.13 10.86 7.07
CA SER A 17 -1.67 11.65 5.91
C SER A 17 -1.98 10.96 4.59
N GLY A 18 -1.77 9.65 4.49
CA GLY A 18 -2.13 8.88 3.29
C GLY A 18 -3.63 8.84 3.03
N THR A 19 -4.45 8.67 4.06
CA THR A 19 -5.92 8.66 3.96
C THR A 19 -6.44 10.04 3.54
N GLU A 20 -5.94 11.11 4.15
CA GLU A 20 -6.31 12.49 3.81
C GLU A 20 -5.92 12.84 2.37
N TYR A 21 -4.72 12.44 1.95
CA TYR A 21 -4.25 12.64 0.57
C TYR A 21 -5.18 11.98 -0.45
N VAL A 22 -5.54 10.71 -0.24
CA VAL A 22 -6.43 9.99 -1.16
C VAL A 22 -7.84 10.58 -1.12
N ALA A 23 -8.36 10.91 0.07
CA ALA A 23 -9.67 11.52 0.22
C ALA A 23 -9.75 12.88 -0.49
N GLY A 24 -8.70 13.69 -0.41
CA GLY A 24 -8.62 14.98 -1.09
C GLY A 24 -8.62 14.85 -2.62
N LEU A 25 -8.01 13.80 -3.17
CA LEU A 25 -7.96 13.56 -4.61
C LEU A 25 -9.23 12.91 -5.18
N LEU A 26 -9.80 11.95 -4.45
CA LEU A 26 -10.88 11.10 -4.96
C LEU A 26 -12.25 11.39 -4.33
N GLY A 27 -12.31 12.27 -3.33
CA GLY A 27 -13.52 12.59 -2.58
C GLY A 27 -13.99 11.49 -1.61
N ILE A 28 -13.24 10.38 -1.49
CA ILE A 28 -13.56 9.25 -0.62
C ILE A 28 -12.30 8.79 0.11
N ALA A 29 -12.39 8.69 1.44
CA ALA A 29 -11.30 8.23 2.28
C ALA A 29 -11.17 6.69 2.25
N PRO A 30 -9.93 6.16 2.09
CA PRO A 30 -9.62 4.77 2.39
C PRO A 30 -9.95 4.42 3.85
N GLN A 31 -10.47 3.21 4.07
CA GLN A 31 -10.92 2.75 5.38
C GLN A 31 -10.50 1.29 5.61
N GLY A 32 -10.80 0.76 6.80
CA GLY A 32 -10.48 -0.63 7.13
C GLY A 32 -8.99 -0.92 7.06
N GLY A 33 -8.60 -1.99 6.36
CA GLY A 33 -7.22 -2.44 6.28
C GLY A 33 -6.81 -3.26 7.52
N GLY A 34 -5.51 -3.37 7.73
CA GLY A 34 -4.93 -4.13 8.84
C GLY A 34 -3.43 -3.95 8.99
N ALA A 35 -2.90 -4.58 10.01
CA ALA A 35 -1.46 -4.69 10.22
C ALA A 35 -0.89 -5.86 9.40
N HIS A 36 0.35 -5.72 8.97
CA HIS A 36 1.17 -6.75 8.35
C HIS A 36 2.33 -7.11 9.29
N PRO A 37 2.13 -8.00 10.29
CA PRO A 37 3.15 -8.26 11.32
C PRO A 37 4.50 -8.70 10.75
N ARG A 38 4.49 -9.45 9.64
CA ARG A 38 5.71 -9.93 8.99
C ARG A 38 6.54 -8.81 8.35
N MET A 39 5.93 -7.67 8.04
CA MET A 39 6.54 -6.55 7.34
C MET A 39 6.63 -5.30 8.22
N GLY A 40 6.05 -5.29 9.42
CA GLY A 40 6.00 -4.10 10.27
C GLY A 40 5.42 -2.90 9.53
N THR A 41 4.34 -3.14 8.76
CA THR A 41 3.56 -2.11 8.05
C THR A 41 2.09 -2.26 8.41
N HIS A 42 1.31 -1.23 8.12
CA HIS A 42 -0.14 -1.27 8.20
C HIS A 42 -0.74 -0.55 6.99
N ASN A 43 -2.03 -0.78 6.72
CA ASN A 43 -2.68 -0.17 5.57
C ASN A 43 -4.11 0.35 5.86
N ARG A 44 -4.60 1.13 4.90
CA ARG A 44 -6.03 1.40 4.64
C ARG A 44 -6.33 1.06 3.19
N VAL A 45 -7.57 0.68 2.90
CA VAL A 45 -7.96 0.29 1.54
C VAL A 45 -9.18 1.06 1.04
N LEU A 46 -9.24 1.24 -0.27
CA LEU A 46 -10.41 1.77 -0.98
C LEU A 46 -10.74 0.84 -2.15
N GLY A 47 -11.92 0.23 -2.11
CA GLY A 47 -12.40 -0.61 -3.20
C GLY A 47 -12.66 0.22 -4.46
N MET A 48 -12.31 -0.35 -5.61
CA MET A 48 -12.54 0.21 -6.95
C MET A 48 -13.34 -0.79 -7.80
N ALA A 49 -13.63 -0.41 -9.06
CA ALA A 49 -14.32 -1.29 -9.99
C ALA A 49 -13.55 -2.61 -10.24
N ASP A 50 -14.27 -3.65 -10.65
CA ASP A 50 -13.72 -4.94 -11.10
C ASP A 50 -12.83 -5.67 -10.07
N GLY A 51 -13.09 -5.42 -8.78
CA GLY A 51 -12.37 -6.03 -7.68
C GLY A 51 -10.91 -5.58 -7.57
N VAL A 52 -10.59 -4.40 -8.13
CA VAL A 52 -9.32 -3.70 -7.90
C VAL A 52 -9.47 -2.86 -6.62
N TYR A 53 -8.38 -2.59 -5.91
CA TYR A 53 -8.39 -1.63 -4.80
C TYR A 53 -7.19 -0.69 -4.81
N LEU A 54 -7.30 0.41 -4.09
CA LEU A 54 -6.18 1.28 -3.73
C LEU A 54 -5.77 0.95 -2.30
N GLU A 55 -4.49 0.68 -2.10
CA GLU A 55 -3.88 0.49 -0.78
C GLU A 55 -3.09 1.75 -0.39
N VAL A 56 -3.41 2.35 0.75
CA VAL A 56 -2.50 3.26 1.44
C VAL A 56 -1.68 2.44 2.41
N ILE A 57 -0.36 2.44 2.27
CA ILE A 57 0.55 1.68 3.14
C ILE A 57 1.55 2.62 3.82
N ALA A 58 1.81 2.35 5.09
CA ALA A 58 2.83 3.03 5.89
C ALA A 58 3.58 2.03 6.78
N ILE A 59 4.78 2.42 7.22
CA ILE A 59 5.50 1.69 8.28
C ILE A 59 4.71 1.86 9.57
N ASP A 60 4.43 0.75 10.24
CA ASP A 60 3.72 0.79 11.52
C ASP A 60 4.72 1.14 12.64
N PRO A 61 4.59 2.31 13.29
CA PRO A 61 5.53 2.74 14.32
C PRO A 61 5.48 1.87 15.58
N ASP A 62 4.38 1.16 15.81
CA ASP A 62 4.17 0.30 16.98
C ASP A 62 4.58 -1.16 16.72
N ALA A 63 4.87 -1.51 15.47
CA ALA A 63 5.32 -2.84 15.09
C ALA A 63 6.85 -2.99 15.19
N PRO A 64 7.36 -4.17 15.61
CA PRO A 64 8.78 -4.48 15.52
C PRO A 64 9.30 -4.32 14.08
N ALA A 65 10.50 -3.80 13.93
CA ALA A 65 11.15 -3.76 12.63
C ALA A 65 11.43 -5.20 12.13
N PRO A 66 11.10 -5.53 10.87
CA PRO A 66 11.38 -6.85 10.33
C PRO A 66 12.88 -7.04 10.10
N ASP A 67 13.29 -8.30 10.02
CA ASP A 67 14.66 -8.74 9.70
C ASP A 67 14.99 -8.69 8.19
N ARG A 68 14.10 -8.10 7.39
CA ARG A 68 14.19 -8.03 5.93
C ARG A 68 13.63 -6.70 5.42
N PRO A 69 13.99 -6.28 4.19
CA PRO A 69 13.40 -5.09 3.59
C PRO A 69 11.88 -5.16 3.51
N ARG A 70 11.22 -4.06 3.87
CA ARG A 70 9.77 -3.87 3.74
C ARG A 70 9.34 -3.85 2.28
N TRP A 71 8.07 -4.20 2.06
CA TRP A 71 7.47 -4.14 0.73
C TRP A 71 7.61 -2.75 0.13
N PHE A 72 7.58 -2.70 -1.21
CA PHE A 72 7.54 -1.45 -1.97
C PHE A 72 8.76 -0.53 -1.74
N GLY A 73 9.85 -1.07 -1.19
CA GLY A 73 11.06 -0.30 -0.95
C GLY A 73 10.92 0.73 0.17
N LEU A 74 9.98 0.57 1.11
CA LEU A 74 9.72 1.56 2.17
C LEU A 74 10.94 1.89 3.06
N ASP A 75 11.95 1.01 3.10
CA ASP A 75 13.20 1.26 3.83
C ASP A 75 14.27 1.97 2.98
N GLN A 76 14.07 2.11 1.66
CA GLN A 76 15.04 2.72 0.75
C GLN A 76 15.08 4.23 0.91
N GLY A 77 16.29 4.80 0.89
CA GLY A 77 16.51 6.22 1.21
C GLY A 77 15.78 7.18 0.25
N ASP A 78 15.73 6.84 -1.03
CA ASP A 78 15.02 7.61 -2.06
C ASP A 78 13.49 7.56 -1.86
N VAL A 79 12.94 6.40 -1.53
CA VAL A 79 11.52 6.23 -1.19
C VAL A 79 11.17 7.01 0.07
N ARG A 80 11.99 6.93 1.13
CA ARG A 80 11.79 7.70 2.36
C ARG A 80 11.83 9.20 2.11
N ALA A 81 12.83 9.67 1.37
CA ALA A 81 12.91 11.07 0.96
C ALA A 81 11.70 11.49 0.11
N ARG A 82 11.16 10.61 -0.74
CA ARG A 82 9.95 10.89 -1.50
C ARG A 82 8.71 10.98 -0.61
N ILE A 83 8.58 10.14 0.42
CA ILE A 83 7.49 10.17 1.41
C ILE A 83 7.51 11.46 2.23
N GLU A 84 8.69 12.01 2.54
CA GLU A 84 8.83 13.29 3.24
C GLU A 84 8.19 14.47 2.49
N HIS A 85 8.08 14.37 1.15
CA HIS A 85 7.38 15.35 0.32
C HIS A 85 5.86 15.10 0.21
N GLY A 86 5.34 14.11 0.93
CA GLY A 86 3.94 13.72 0.96
C GLY A 86 3.65 12.38 0.24
N PRO A 87 2.45 11.82 0.43
CA PRO A 87 2.08 10.53 -0.12
C PRO A 87 2.15 10.49 -1.66
N PHE A 88 2.39 9.30 -2.21
CA PHE A 88 2.52 9.14 -3.67
C PHE A 88 2.22 7.74 -4.16
N LEU A 89 1.87 7.62 -5.44
CA LEU A 89 1.73 6.34 -6.13
C LEU A 89 3.10 5.68 -6.26
N ALA A 90 3.36 4.69 -5.40
CA ALA A 90 4.65 4.02 -5.31
C ALA A 90 4.73 2.78 -6.21
N HIS A 91 3.65 1.99 -6.26
CA HIS A 91 3.64 0.71 -6.97
C HIS A 91 2.24 0.32 -7.47
N TRP A 92 2.21 -0.77 -8.22
CA TRP A 92 1.02 -1.54 -8.59
C TRP A 92 1.32 -3.03 -8.44
N ALA A 93 0.29 -3.82 -8.15
CA ALA A 93 0.36 -5.27 -8.09
C ALA A 93 -0.53 -5.89 -9.16
N ALA A 94 -0.10 -7.03 -9.71
CA ALA A 94 -0.90 -7.84 -10.60
C ALA A 94 -1.22 -9.19 -9.96
N ARG A 95 -2.46 -9.64 -10.13
CA ARG A 95 -2.88 -11.01 -9.87
C ARG A 95 -2.84 -11.81 -11.17
N VAL A 96 -2.47 -13.07 -11.02
CA VAL A 96 -2.60 -14.10 -12.05
C VAL A 96 -3.82 -14.95 -11.74
N GLU A 97 -4.48 -15.48 -12.77
CA GLU A 97 -5.34 -16.65 -12.57
C GLU A 97 -4.52 -17.78 -11.95
N ALA A 98 -5.08 -18.41 -10.92
CA ALA A 98 -4.47 -19.59 -10.32
C ALA A 98 -4.23 -20.65 -11.42
N PRO A 99 -3.01 -21.17 -11.56
CA PRO A 99 -2.75 -22.32 -12.40
C PRO A 99 -3.69 -23.48 -12.03
N LEU A 100 -4.22 -24.19 -13.01
CA LEU A 100 -5.13 -25.34 -12.78
C LEU A 100 -4.42 -26.53 -12.11
N ASP A 101 -3.10 -26.48 -12.02
CA ASP A 101 -2.20 -27.55 -11.61
C ASP A 101 -1.41 -27.23 -10.31
N LEU A 102 -1.86 -26.25 -9.52
CA LEU A 102 -1.43 -26.04 -8.12
C LEU A 102 -2.45 -26.60 -7.11
#